data_AF-A0A1F1XHJ7-F1
#
_entry.id   AF-A0A1F1XHJ7-F1
#
_cell.length_a   1.000
_cell.length_b   1.000
_cell.length_c   1.000
_cell.angle_alpha   90.00
_cell.angle_beta   90.00
_cell.angle_gamma   90.00
#
_symmetry.space_group_name_H-M   'P 1'
#
loop_
_entity.id
_entity.type
_entity.pdbx_description
1 polymer ?
#
loop_
_entity_poly.entity_id
_entity_poly.type
_entity_poly.pdbx_seq_one_letter_code
_entity_poly.pdbx_strand_id
1 'polypeptide(L)'
;MPSYRLHLPIGALRTGSSPADVLEQAAFALGSLHAVERKDVEAPLVAGRRVGRVVLRFGVDPSSRAEEDESARRALAAVARHLEETVCEVAPASAVVLSRGAGGRFRPIPPSRSGA
;
A
#
# COMPACT_ATOMS: atom_id res chain seq x y z
N MET A 1 -9.27 1.89 -16.52
CA MET A 1 -8.73 2.37 -15.24
C MET A 1 -7.44 1.61 -14.92
N PRO A 2 -6.27 2.27 -14.96
CA PRO A 2 -5.04 1.71 -14.41
C PRO A 2 -5.26 1.15 -13.01
N SER A 3 -4.85 -0.10 -12.79
CA SER A 3 -5.03 -0.78 -11.51
C SER A 3 -3.69 -0.90 -10.81
N TYR A 4 -3.66 -0.59 -9.53
CA TYR A 4 -2.48 -0.60 -8.69
C TYR A 4 -2.69 -1.49 -7.47
N ARG A 5 -1.58 -1.97 -6.89
CA ARG A 5 -1.58 -2.62 -5.59
C ARG A 5 -0.52 -1.99 -4.70
N LEU A 6 -0.94 -1.60 -3.51
CA LEU A 6 -0.05 -1.30 -2.41
C LEU A 6 0.05 -2.52 -1.49
N HIS A 7 1.26 -2.74 -0.98
CA HIS A 7 1.56 -3.74 0.02
C HIS A 7 2.24 -3.00 1.17
N LEU A 8 1.56 -2.93 2.31
CA LEU A 8 2.04 -2.22 3.50
C LEU A 8 2.27 -3.23 4.62
N PRO A 9 3.53 -3.42 5.06
CA PRO A 9 3.84 -4.34 6.13
C PRO A 9 3.34 -3.79 7.47
N ILE A 10 2.87 -4.70 8.32
CA ILE A 10 2.32 -4.40 9.64
C ILE A 10 3.44 -4.61 10.65
N GLY A 11 3.89 -3.52 11.27
CA GLY A 11 4.86 -3.51 12.36
C GLY A 11 4.18 -3.62 13.72
N ALA A 12 4.74 -2.93 14.72
CA ALA A 12 4.14 -2.87 16.05
C ALA A 12 2.75 -2.20 16.00
N LEU A 13 1.75 -2.85 16.59
CA LEU A 13 0.41 -2.26 16.77
C LEU A 13 0.43 -1.20 17.86
N ARG A 14 -0.38 -0.17 17.70
CA ARG A 14 -0.65 0.80 18.77
C ARG A 14 -1.49 0.16 19.86
N THR A 15 -1.35 0.64 21.10
CA THR A 15 -2.10 0.15 22.25
C THR A 15 -3.61 0.24 22.00
N GLY A 16 -4.31 -0.89 22.16
CA GLY A 16 -5.75 -0.97 21.92
C GLY A 16 -6.15 -1.24 20.47
N SER A 17 -5.21 -1.28 19.53
CA SER A 17 -5.46 -1.67 18.14
C SER A 17 -5.28 -3.18 17.94
N SER A 18 -6.05 -3.72 17.00
CA SER A 18 -6.00 -5.10 16.54
C SER A 18 -5.54 -5.19 15.08
N PRO A 19 -5.09 -6.37 14.62
CA PRO A 19 -4.79 -6.57 13.20
C PRO A 19 -5.97 -6.29 12.25
N ALA A 20 -7.21 -6.48 12.72
CA ALA A 20 -8.40 -6.21 11.91
C ALA A 20 -8.55 -4.71 11.64
N ASP A 21 -8.26 -3.86 12.63
CA ASP A 21 -8.31 -2.40 12.51
C ASP A 21 -7.35 -1.89 11.43
N VAL A 22 -6.20 -2.54 11.25
CA VAL A 22 -5.21 -2.15 10.24
C VAL A 22 -5.78 -2.24 8.82
N LEU A 23 -6.49 -3.32 8.49
CA LEU A 23 -7.10 -3.48 7.17
C LEU A 23 -8.21 -2.44 6.93
N GLU A 24 -9.02 -2.19 7.95
CA GLU A 24 -10.11 -1.22 7.89
C GLU A 24 -9.59 0.21 7.72
N GLN A 25 -8.61 0.62 8.53
CA GLN A 25 -8.00 1.95 8.45
C GLN A 25 -7.22 2.16 7.16
N ALA A 26 -6.50 1.14 6.67
CA ALA A 26 -5.81 1.23 5.38
C ALA A 26 -6.81 1.47 4.25
N ALA A 27 -7.92 0.71 4.25
CA ALA A 27 -8.96 0.85 3.24
C ALA A 27 -9.73 2.16 3.35
N PHE A 28 -9.97 2.65 4.56
CA PHE A 28 -10.57 3.97 4.80
C PHE A 28 -9.70 5.08 4.22
N ALA A 29 -8.40 5.10 4.56
CA ALA A 29 -7.46 6.09 4.06
C ALA A 29 -7.38 6.05 2.52
N LEU A 30 -7.28 4.86 1.92
CA LEU A 30 -7.23 4.73 0.47
C LEU A 30 -8.56 5.14 -0.19
N GLY A 31 -9.68 4.77 0.40
CA GLY A 31 -11.03 5.08 -0.09
C GLY A 31 -11.34 6.57 -0.17
N SER A 32 -10.61 7.41 0.58
CA SER A 32 -10.70 8.87 0.47
C SER A 32 -10.01 9.46 -0.77
N LEU A 33 -9.17 8.67 -1.44
CA LEU A 33 -8.36 9.10 -2.59
C LEU A 33 -8.76 8.37 -3.88
N HIS A 34 -9.04 7.07 -3.79
CA HIS A 34 -9.26 6.18 -4.93
C HIS A 34 -10.30 5.11 -4.63
N ALA A 35 -10.98 4.64 -5.68
CA ALA A 35 -11.88 3.49 -5.57
C ALA A 35 -11.08 2.22 -5.20
N VAL A 36 -11.40 1.63 -4.05
CA VAL A 36 -10.81 0.38 -3.58
C VAL A 36 -11.49 -0.79 -4.29
N GLU A 37 -10.72 -1.51 -5.11
CA GLU A 37 -11.20 -2.64 -5.91
C GLU A 37 -11.16 -3.96 -5.13
N ARG A 38 -10.18 -4.12 -4.22
CA ARG A 38 -10.00 -5.33 -3.40
C ARG A 38 -9.15 -5.05 -2.16
N LYS A 39 -9.42 -5.79 -1.09
CA LYS A 39 -8.67 -5.78 0.17
C LYS A 39 -8.21 -7.22 0.46
N ASP A 40 -6.99 -7.39 0.94
CA ASP A 40 -6.41 -8.70 1.28
C ASP A 40 -5.40 -8.56 2.42
N VAL A 41 -5.06 -9.67 3.07
CA VAL A 41 -4.00 -9.75 4.08
C VAL A 41 -3.09 -10.91 3.72
N GLU A 42 -1.79 -10.65 3.67
CA GLU A 42 -0.78 -11.65 3.31
C GLU A 42 0.29 -11.74 4.40
N ALA A 43 0.99 -12.87 4.46
CA ALA A 43 2.16 -13.05 5.34
C ALA A 43 3.34 -13.71 4.60
N PRO A 44 3.90 -13.05 3.56
CA PRO A 44 5.03 -13.58 2.79
C PRO A 44 6.31 -13.66 3.62
N LEU A 45 7.25 -14.47 3.14
CA LEU A 45 8.63 -14.47 3.64
C LEU A 45 9.40 -13.29 3.03
N VAL A 46 9.90 -12.40 3.89
CA VAL A 46 10.79 -11.30 3.55
C VAL A 46 12.07 -11.47 4.36
N ALA A 47 13.22 -11.61 3.70
CA ALA A 47 14.52 -11.86 4.35
C ALA A 47 14.48 -13.02 5.37
N GLY A 48 13.76 -14.11 5.04
CA GLY A 48 13.64 -15.30 5.89
C GLY A 48 12.63 -15.19 7.04
N ARG A 49 11.90 -14.07 7.18
CA ARG A 49 10.87 -13.88 8.22
C ARG A 49 9.49 -13.66 7.62
N ARG A 50 8.44 -14.16 8.26
CA ARG A 50 7.06 -13.86 7.85
C ARG A 50 6.73 -12.43 8.24
N VAL A 51 6.35 -11.62 7.26
CA VAL A 51 5.93 -10.23 7.47
C VAL A 51 4.46 -10.14 7.11
N GLY A 52 3.61 -9.91 8.12
CA GLY A 52 2.20 -9.61 7.89
C GLY A 52 2.08 -8.30 7.11
N ARG A 53 1.23 -8.24 6.09
CA ARG A 53 1.00 -7.04 5.30
C ARG A 53 -0.45 -6.93 4.84
N VAL A 54 -0.97 -5.71 4.82
CA VAL A 54 -2.22 -5.41 4.12
C VAL A 54 -1.93 -5.20 2.64
N VAL A 55 -2.83 -5.69 1.80
CA VAL A 55 -2.78 -5.52 0.35
C VAL A 55 -4.06 -4.87 -0.11
N LEU A 56 -3.94 -3.68 -0.71
CA LEU A 56 -5.08 -2.97 -1.28
C LEU A 56 -4.88 -2.82 -2.77
N ARG A 57 -5.91 -3.19 -3.53
CA ARG A 57 -6.01 -2.94 -4.96
C ARG A 57 -6.91 -1.74 -5.19
N PHE A 58 -6.50 -0.82 -6.04
CA PHE A 58 -7.25 0.39 -6.35
C PHE A 58 -7.08 0.81 -7.79
N GLY A 59 -8.08 1.54 -8.30
CA GLY A 59 -8.02 2.18 -9.60
C GLY A 59 -7.57 3.63 -9.49
N VAL A 60 -6.75 4.07 -10.45
CA VAL A 60 -6.39 5.47 -10.63
C VAL A 60 -7.07 5.97 -11.90
N ASP A 61 -7.57 7.20 -11.87
CA ASP A 61 -8.19 7.81 -13.05
C ASP A 61 -7.19 7.88 -14.22
N PRO A 62 -7.60 7.54 -15.45
CA PRO A 62 -6.70 7.52 -16.59
C PRO A 62 -6.07 8.90 -16.87
N SER A 63 -4.75 8.92 -17.06
CA SER A 63 -4.00 10.10 -17.49
C SER A 63 -2.73 9.66 -18.25
N SER A 64 -1.64 10.44 -18.20
CA SER A 64 -0.34 9.93 -18.59
C SER A 64 0.18 8.92 -17.58
N ARG A 65 0.97 7.95 -18.05
CA ARG A 65 1.57 6.92 -17.18
C ARG A 65 2.33 7.51 -15.98
N ALA A 66 3.05 8.60 -16.19
CA ALA A 66 3.83 9.25 -15.15
C ALA A 66 2.93 9.86 -14.06
N GLU A 67 1.87 10.55 -14.45
CA GLU A 67 0.90 11.15 -13.51
C GLU A 67 0.13 10.08 -12.74
N GLU A 68 -0.24 8.98 -13.40
CA GLU A 68 -0.90 7.86 -12.75
C GLU A 68 0.00 7.19 -11.70
N ASP A 69 1.28 6.96 -12.05
CA ASP A 69 2.25 6.38 -11.13
C ASP A 69 2.51 7.31 -9.93
N GLU A 70 2.60 8.64 -10.15
CA GLU A 70 2.70 9.61 -9.06
C GLU A 70 1.44 9.70 -8.19
N SER A 71 0.26 9.61 -8.80
CA SER A 71 -1.00 9.52 -8.05
C SER A 71 -1.01 8.30 -7.11
N ALA A 72 -0.59 7.14 -7.64
CA ALA A 72 -0.46 5.92 -6.86
C ALA A 72 0.60 6.01 -5.73
N ARG A 73 1.71 6.75 -5.95
CA ARG A 73 2.70 7.03 -4.89
C ARG A 73 2.14 7.91 -3.79
N ARG A 74 1.40 8.97 -4.14
CA ARG A 74 0.73 9.83 -3.15
C ARG A 74 -0.26 9.03 -2.31
N ALA A 75 -1.02 8.14 -2.94
CA ALA A 75 -1.91 7.24 -2.23
C ALA A 75 -1.15 6.32 -1.24
N LEU A 76 -0.05 5.70 -1.67
CA LEU A 76 0.79 4.89 -0.79
C LEU A 76 1.28 5.69 0.42
N ALA A 77 1.83 6.88 0.20
CA ALA A 77 2.35 7.73 1.27
C ALA A 77 1.25 8.17 2.25
N ALA A 78 0.08 8.52 1.73
CA ALA A 78 -1.07 8.92 2.55
C ALA A 78 -1.58 7.76 3.42
N VAL A 79 -1.70 6.55 2.86
CA VAL A 79 -2.13 5.36 3.61
C VAL A 79 -1.09 4.97 4.65
N ALA A 80 0.20 4.96 4.31
CA ALA A 80 1.27 4.63 5.25
C ALA A 80 1.27 5.59 6.45
N ARG A 81 1.23 6.91 6.19
CA ARG A 81 1.14 7.92 7.24
C ARG A 81 -0.10 7.74 8.11
N HIS A 82 -1.27 7.52 7.51
CA HIS A 82 -2.51 7.31 8.26
C HIS A 82 -2.40 6.10 9.21
N LEU A 83 -1.84 4.98 8.74
CA LEU A 83 -1.63 3.80 9.58
C LEU A 83 -0.67 4.09 10.73
N GLU A 84 0.44 4.75 10.44
CA GLU A 84 1.42 5.17 11.45
C GLU A 84 0.80 6.06 12.52
N GLU A 85 -0.07 6.98 12.15
CA GLU A 85 -0.74 7.91 13.08
C GLU A 85 -1.85 7.23 13.91
N THR A 86 -2.46 6.15 13.40
CA THR A 86 -3.71 5.62 13.97
C THR A 86 -3.61 4.25 14.61
N VAL A 87 -2.98 3.26 13.96
CA VAL A 87 -3.14 1.84 14.36
C VAL A 87 -1.86 1.03 14.43
N CYS A 88 -0.83 1.32 13.63
CA CYS A 88 0.41 0.53 13.66
C CYS A 88 1.60 1.24 13.02
N GLU A 89 2.80 0.84 13.39
CA GLU A 89 4.01 1.11 12.62
C GLU A 89 3.93 0.42 11.24
N VAL A 90 4.43 1.08 10.19
CA VAL A 90 4.60 0.47 8.86
C VAL A 90 6.04 -0.04 8.73
N ALA A 91 6.27 -1.28 9.15
CA ALA A 91 7.61 -1.87 9.17
C ALA A 91 7.64 -3.36 8.80
N PRO A 92 8.74 -3.84 8.16
CA PRO A 92 9.93 -3.06 7.77
C PRO A 92 9.70 -2.27 6.47
N ALA A 93 10.30 -1.07 6.36
CA ALA A 93 10.17 -0.23 5.15
C ALA A 93 10.60 -0.96 3.85
N SER A 94 11.53 -1.92 3.95
CA SER A 94 11.98 -2.76 2.84
C SER A 94 10.91 -3.70 2.27
N ALA A 95 9.83 -3.96 3.01
CA ALA A 95 8.69 -4.78 2.59
C ALA A 95 7.53 -3.96 1.99
N VAL A 96 7.67 -2.62 1.93
CA VAL A 96 6.70 -1.75 1.25
C VAL A 96 6.85 -1.93 -0.27
N VAL A 97 5.74 -2.26 -0.94
CA VAL A 97 5.74 -2.45 -2.40
C VAL A 97 4.55 -1.74 -3.01
N LEU A 98 4.81 -0.93 -4.04
CA LEU A 98 3.79 -0.44 -4.96
C LEU A 98 3.96 -1.16 -6.29
N SER A 99 2.86 -1.64 -6.86
CA SER A 99 2.89 -2.32 -8.15
C SER A 99 1.76 -1.86 -9.06
N ARG A 100 2.03 -1.87 -10.36
CA ARG A 100 1.07 -1.53 -11.42
C ARG A 100 0.64 -2.78 -12.16
N GLY A 101 -0.66 -2.91 -12.40
CA GLY A 101 -1.26 -3.94 -13.23
C GLY A 101 -1.09 -3.61 -14.72
N ALA A 102 -0.52 -4.54 -15.49
CA ALA A 102 -0.45 -4.51 -16.95
C ALA A 102 -0.52 -5.94 -17.50
N GLY A 103 -1.46 -6.20 -18.43
CA GLY A 103 -1.58 -7.51 -19.09
C GLY A 103 -1.80 -8.69 -18.14
N GLY A 104 -2.62 -8.51 -17.10
CA GLY A 104 -2.92 -9.56 -16.11
C GLY A 104 -1.81 -9.81 -15.08
N ARG A 105 -0.71 -9.04 -15.11
CA ARG A 105 0.39 -9.16 -14.15
C ARG A 105 0.61 -7.84 -13.41
N PHE A 106 1.02 -7.92 -12.15
CA PHE A 106 1.45 -6.74 -11.39
C PHE A 106 2.97 -6.66 -11.40
N ARG A 107 3.50 -5.49 -11.75
CA ARG A 107 4.93 -5.20 -11.79
C ARG A 107 5.26 -4.12 -10.76
N PRO A 108 6.30 -4.30 -9.92
CA PRO A 108 6.72 -3.28 -8.98
C PRO A 108 7.04 -1.97 -9.69
N ILE A 109 6.62 -0.87 -9.08
CA ILE A 109 7.04 0.47 -9.46
C ILE A 109 8.23 0.78 -8.55
N PRO A 110 9.43 1.03 -9.11
CA PRO A 110 10.57 1.44 -8.30
C PRO A 110 10.19 2.66 -7.45
N PRO A 111 10.72 2.83 -6.23
CA PRO A 111 10.57 4.09 -5.50
C PRO A 111 10.96 5.27 -6.39
N SER A 112 10.35 6.43 -6.19
CA SER A 112 10.79 7.64 -6.88
C SER A 112 12.27 7.80 -6.55
N ARG A 113 13.12 7.92 -7.57
CA ARG A 113 14.50 8.33 -7.33
C ARG A 113 14.39 9.76 -6.82
N SER A 114 14.52 9.98 -5.52
CA SER A 114 14.91 11.31 -5.04
C SER A 114 16.18 11.66 -5.81
N GLY A 115 16.12 12.74 -6.57
CA GLY A 115 17.26 13.25 -7.31
C GLY A 115 18.45 13.43 -6.37
N ALA A 116 19.64 13.20 -6.92
CA ALA A 116 20.91 13.61 -6.34
C ALA A 116 20.93 15.12 -6.02
#